data_AF-A0A1H8A8F8-F1
#
_entry.id   AF-A0A1H8A8F8-F1
#
_cell.length_a   1.000
_cell.length_b   1.000
_cell.length_c   1.000
_cell.angle_alpha   90.00
_cell.angle_beta   90.00
_cell.angle_gamma   90.00
#
_symmetry.space_group_name_H-M   'P 1'
#
loop_
_entity.id
_entity.type
_entity.pdbx_description
1 polymer ?
#
loop_
_entity_poly.entity_id
_entity_poly.type
_entity_poly.pdbx_seq_one_letter_code
_entity_poly.pdbx_strand_id
1 'polypeptide(L)'
;MATKTFKKYEKSGLGLHDFLKPLDQIDWELYENILCGWVPSHFDDGKTGQAGECHHSEDGVWYYDTVMTVGDKYYYLGLMPSMEPSVYYTYQAEEFRRND
;
A
#
# COMPACT_ATOMS: atom_id res chain seq x y z
N MET A 1 -13.59 15.26 -8.00
CA MET A 1 -13.86 13.82 -7.80
C MET A 1 -14.59 13.67 -6.48
N ALA A 2 -15.55 12.75 -6.38
CA ALA A 2 -16.26 12.53 -5.11
C ALA A 2 -15.43 11.61 -4.22
N THR A 3 -15.29 11.95 -2.93
CA THR A 3 -14.59 11.11 -1.96
C THR A 3 -15.29 9.77 -1.77
N LYS A 4 -14.52 8.68 -1.87
CA LYS A 4 -14.95 7.32 -1.55
C LYS A 4 -14.79 7.09 -0.05
N THR A 5 -15.82 6.56 0.59
CA THR A 5 -15.89 6.49 2.04
C THR A 5 -15.92 5.06 2.52
N PHE A 6 -15.37 4.77 3.70
CA PHE A 6 -15.40 3.43 4.28
C PHE A 6 -16.82 2.85 4.35
N LYS A 7 -17.78 3.66 4.81
CA LYS A 7 -19.21 3.28 4.82
C LYS A 7 -19.80 2.91 3.45
N LYS A 8 -19.30 3.49 2.36
CA LYS A 8 -19.76 3.16 0.99
C LYS A 8 -19.10 1.87 0.52
N TYR A 9 -17.84 1.66 0.88
CA TYR A 9 -17.11 0.43 0.64
C TYR A 9 -17.81 -0.76 1.31
N GLU A 10 -18.06 -0.69 2.62
CA GLU A 10 -18.74 -1.76 3.38
C GLU A 10 -20.11 -2.12 2.79
N LYS A 11 -20.89 -1.12 2.40
CA LYS A 11 -22.21 -1.33 1.79
C LYS A 11 -22.16 -1.90 0.38
N SER A 12 -21.04 -1.73 -0.32
CA SER A 12 -20.92 -2.19 -1.71
C SER A 12 -20.79 -3.70 -1.81
N GLY A 13 -20.23 -4.36 -0.79
CA GLY A 13 -19.89 -5.78 -0.83
C GLY A 13 -18.81 -6.13 -1.87
N LEU A 14 -18.14 -5.13 -2.45
CA LEU A 14 -17.08 -5.30 -3.44
C LEU A 14 -15.74 -5.53 -2.74
N GLY A 15 -14.81 -6.18 -3.45
CA GLY A 15 -13.40 -6.17 -3.07
C GLY A 15 -12.82 -4.75 -3.20
N LEU A 16 -11.74 -4.48 -2.46
CA LEU A 16 -11.11 -3.15 -2.43
C LEU A 16 -10.76 -2.65 -3.85
N HIS A 17 -10.22 -3.51 -4.71
CA HIS A 17 -9.77 -3.16 -6.07
C HIS A 17 -10.90 -3.04 -7.09
N ASP A 18 -12.07 -3.60 -6.81
CA ASP A 18 -13.29 -3.36 -7.59
C ASP A 18 -13.96 -2.06 -7.16
N PHE A 19 -13.83 -1.71 -5.86
CA PHE A 19 -14.39 -0.50 -5.29
C PHE A 19 -13.54 0.74 -5.60
N LEU A 20 -12.21 0.64 -5.57
CA LEU A 20 -11.26 1.75 -5.74
C LEU A 20 -10.50 1.66 -7.07
N LYS A 21 -10.20 2.82 -7.62
CA LYS A 21 -9.28 3.03 -8.74
C LYS A 21 -8.10 3.86 -8.26
N PRO A 22 -6.92 3.71 -8.88
CA PRO A 22 -5.78 4.58 -8.59
C PRO A 22 -6.17 6.07 -8.67
N LEU A 23 -5.65 6.86 -7.74
CA LEU A 23 -5.91 8.28 -7.53
C LEU A 23 -7.30 8.65 -7.03
N ASP A 24 -8.13 7.67 -6.66
CA ASP A 24 -9.36 7.97 -5.94
C ASP A 24 -9.04 8.63 -4.58
N GLN A 25 -9.72 9.74 -4.31
CA GLN A 25 -9.71 10.33 -2.99
C GLN A 25 -10.57 9.49 -2.05
N ILE A 26 -10.00 9.11 -0.90
CA ILE A 26 -10.65 8.34 0.14
C ILE A 26 -10.80 9.16 1.42
N ASP A 27 -11.70 8.74 2.32
CA ASP A 27 -11.78 9.31 3.66
C ASP A 27 -10.76 8.68 4.61
N TRP A 28 -10.61 9.29 5.79
CA TRP A 28 -9.70 8.82 6.82
C TRP A 28 -10.00 7.38 7.26
N GLU A 29 -11.28 7.03 7.43
CA GLU A 29 -11.66 5.68 7.86
C GLU A 29 -11.23 4.60 6.84
N LEU A 30 -11.38 4.88 5.53
CA LEU A 30 -10.96 3.93 4.51
C LEU A 30 -9.43 3.91 4.37
N TYR A 31 -8.77 5.05 4.56
CA TYR A 31 -7.30 5.13 4.64
C TYR A 31 -6.74 4.28 5.79
N GLU A 32 -7.27 4.43 7.01
CA GLU A 32 -6.89 3.61 8.16
C GLU A 32 -7.26 2.15 7.95
N ASN A 33 -8.39 1.83 7.33
CA ASN A 33 -8.75 0.44 7.05
C ASN A 33 -7.72 -0.26 6.15
N ILE A 34 -7.16 0.48 5.18
CA ILE A 34 -6.11 -0.03 4.30
C ILE A 34 -4.78 -0.20 5.07
N LEU A 35 -4.34 0.81 5.83
CA LEU A 35 -3.04 0.77 6.54
C LEU A 35 -3.02 -0.11 7.79
N CYS A 36 -4.08 -0.03 8.58
CA CYS A 36 -4.21 -0.62 9.90
C CYS A 36 -5.12 -1.85 9.88
N GLY A 37 -5.30 -2.47 8.72
CA GLY A 37 -6.01 -3.73 8.58
C GLY A 37 -5.36 -4.86 9.39
N TRP A 38 -5.78 -6.10 9.14
CA TRP A 38 -5.32 -7.26 9.91
C TRP A 38 -3.81 -7.53 9.82
N VAL A 39 -3.15 -6.95 8.82
CA VAL A 39 -1.71 -7.07 8.59
C VAL A 39 -1.07 -5.70 8.80
N PRO A 40 0.01 -5.60 9.59
CA PRO A 40 0.75 -4.35 9.77
C PRO A 40 1.19 -3.73 8.44
N SER A 41 1.45 -2.42 8.45
CA SER A 41 2.02 -1.74 7.29
C SER A 41 3.39 -2.33 6.94
N HIS A 42 3.58 -2.60 5.65
CA HIS A 42 4.84 -3.01 5.05
C HIS A 42 5.80 -1.82 4.94
N PHE A 43 5.27 -0.61 4.72
CA PHE A 43 6.05 0.62 4.67
C PHE A 43 5.18 1.79 5.14
N ASP A 44 5.75 2.75 5.86
CA ASP A 44 5.10 4.01 6.23
C ASP A 44 6.16 5.10 6.49
N ASP A 45 6.12 6.20 5.73
CA ASP A 45 7.00 7.36 5.91
C ASP A 45 6.29 8.59 6.52
N GLY A 46 5.06 8.42 7.00
CA GLY A 46 4.19 9.48 7.51
C GLY A 46 3.43 10.25 6.42
N LYS A 47 3.67 9.96 5.14
CA LYS A 47 2.91 10.50 4.00
C LYS A 47 2.38 9.41 3.10
N THR A 48 3.16 8.38 2.85
CA THR A 48 2.84 7.24 2.01
C THR A 48 2.94 6.00 2.86
N GLY A 49 1.94 5.12 2.75
CA GLY A 49 1.98 3.84 3.41
C GLY A 49 1.59 2.71 2.46
N GLN A 50 2.23 1.56 2.66
CA GLN A 50 1.93 0.29 2.01
C GLN A 50 1.55 -0.70 3.08
N ALA A 51 0.48 -1.45 2.88
CA ALA A 51 -0.03 -2.39 3.88
C ALA A 51 -0.70 -3.61 3.25
N GLY A 52 -1.10 -4.54 4.11
CA GLY A 52 -1.69 -5.81 3.68
C GLY A 52 -0.64 -6.85 3.29
N GLU A 53 -1.13 -7.97 2.78
CA GLU A 53 -0.27 -9.01 2.21
C GLU A 53 0.22 -8.58 0.82
N CYS A 54 1.34 -9.16 0.38
CA CYS A 54 1.79 -9.03 -1.00
C CYS A 54 0.72 -9.62 -1.94
N HIS A 55 0.21 -8.81 -2.87
CA HIS A 55 -0.82 -9.24 -3.80
C HIS A 55 -0.24 -10.09 -4.94
N HIS A 56 0.93 -9.69 -5.44
CA HIS A 56 1.69 -10.42 -6.45
C HIS A 56 3.15 -9.97 -6.48
N SER A 57 3.98 -10.77 -7.17
CA SER A 57 5.36 -10.42 -7.49
C SER A 57 5.63 -10.50 -8.99
N GLU A 58 6.37 -9.53 -9.53
CA GLU A 58 6.85 -9.52 -10.91
C GLU A 58 8.36 -9.23 -10.90
N ASP A 59 9.17 -10.06 -11.55
CA ASP A 59 10.63 -9.92 -11.61
C ASP A 59 11.31 -9.67 -10.24
N GLY A 60 10.81 -10.35 -9.19
CA GLY A 60 11.33 -10.22 -7.82
C GLY A 60 10.86 -8.96 -7.07
N VAL A 61 10.00 -8.15 -7.68
CA VAL A 61 9.38 -6.96 -7.07
C VAL A 61 8.01 -7.32 -6.54
N TRP A 62 7.75 -7.02 -5.28
CA TRP A 62 6.48 -7.29 -4.59
C TRP A 62 5.56 -6.07 -4.68
N TYR A 63 4.25 -6.28 -4.81
CA TYR A 63 3.26 -5.22 -4.98
C TYR A 63 2.23 -5.18 -3.85
N TYR A 64 1.96 -3.98 -3.35
CA TYR A 64 1.16 -3.74 -2.15
C TYR A 64 0.13 -2.63 -2.35
N ASP A 65 -1.00 -2.73 -1.62
CA ASP A 65 -1.97 -1.65 -1.52
C ASP A 65 -1.28 -0.42 -0.95
N THR A 66 -1.33 0.69 -1.70
CA THR A 66 -0.61 1.90 -1.35
C THR A 66 -1.58 3.07 -1.21
N VAL A 67 -1.40 3.85 -0.15
CA VAL A 67 -2.14 5.08 0.11
C VAL A 67 -1.19 6.25 0.38
N MET A 68 -1.69 7.46 0.18
CA MET A 68 -0.92 8.68 0.40
C MET A 68 -1.78 9.79 1.00
N THR A 69 -1.17 10.58 1.89
CA THR A 69 -1.69 11.82 2.45
C THR A 69 -1.12 13.03 1.71
N VAL A 70 -2.00 13.92 1.23
CA VAL A 70 -1.64 15.20 0.59
C VAL A 70 -2.42 16.33 1.25
N GLY A 71 -1.75 17.07 2.14
CA GLY A 71 -2.43 18.07 2.96
C GLY A 71 -3.39 17.40 3.93
N ASP A 72 -4.67 17.73 3.82
CA ASP A 72 -5.79 17.18 4.62
C ASP A 72 -6.56 16.05 3.89
N LYS A 73 -6.01 15.52 2.80
CA LYS A 73 -6.68 14.55 1.93
C LYS A 73 -5.90 13.24 1.83
N TYR A 74 -6.63 12.17 1.62
CA TYR A 74 -6.11 10.81 1.49
C TYR A 74 -6.44 10.25 0.11
N TYR A 75 -5.51 9.47 -0.45
CA TYR A 75 -5.61 8.91 -1.80
C TYR A 75 -5.20 7.45 -1.81
N TYR A 76 -5.93 6.64 -2.57
CA TYR A 76 -5.50 5.29 -2.93
C TYR A 76 -4.66 5.34 -4.21
N LEU A 77 -3.45 4.80 -4.17
CA LEU A 77 -2.52 4.80 -5.31
C LEU A 77 -2.58 3.51 -6.14
N GLY A 78 -3.30 2.49 -5.67
CA GLY A 78 -3.30 1.17 -6.30
C GLY A 78 -2.25 0.25 -5.71
N LEU A 79 -2.02 -0.85 -6.42
CA LEU A 79 -0.91 -1.75 -6.17
C LEU A 79 0.38 -1.12 -6.70
N MET A 80 1.27 -0.73 -5.80
CA MET A 80 2.59 -0.17 -6.14
C MET A 80 3.69 -1.16 -5.76
N PRO A 81 4.84 -1.13 -6.46
CA PRO A 81 6.01 -1.90 -6.05
C PRO A 81 6.44 -1.52 -4.63
N SER A 82 7.01 -2.48 -3.90
CA SER A 82 7.56 -2.30 -2.56
C SER A 82 8.45 -1.07 -2.49
N MET A 83 8.14 -0.19 -1.56
CA MET A 83 8.90 1.03 -1.24
C MET A 83 9.95 0.78 -0.17
N GLU A 84 9.86 -0.32 0.58
CA GLU A 84 11.03 -0.79 1.31
C GLU A 84 12.16 -1.10 0.32
N PRO A 85 13.40 -0.66 0.60
CA PRO A 85 14.55 -1.20 -0.10
C PRO A 85 14.51 -2.71 0.11
N SER A 86 14.36 -3.47 -0.98
CA SER A 86 14.08 -4.90 -0.84
C SER A 86 15.12 -5.52 0.08
N VAL A 87 14.67 -6.22 1.12
CA VAL A 87 15.55 -6.98 1.99
C VAL A 87 16.40 -7.96 1.14
N TYR A 88 15.88 -8.34 -0.03
CA TYR A 88 16.56 -9.12 -1.07
C TYR A 88 17.85 -8.46 -1.59
N TYR A 89 17.87 -7.15 -1.84
CA TYR A 89 19.09 -6.44 -2.25
C TYR A 89 20.05 -6.25 -1.08
N THR A 90 19.55 -6.03 0.15
CA THR A 90 20.40 -5.92 1.34
C THR A 90 21.08 -7.24 1.67
N TYR A 91 20.38 -8.38 1.59
CA TYR A 91 20.98 -9.71 1.75
C TYR A 91 22.02 -10.02 0.68
N GLN A 92 21.74 -9.77 -0.61
CA GLN A 92 22.75 -9.99 -1.66
C GLN A 92 23.95 -9.05 -1.54
N ALA A 93 23.72 -7.78 -1.18
CA ALA A 93 24.81 -6.82 -0.97
C ALA A 93 25.64 -7.11 0.29
N GLU A 94 25.07 -7.76 1.30
CA GLU A 94 25.79 -8.23 2.48
C GLU A 94 26.51 -9.56 2.24
N GLU A 95 25.94 -10.49 1.46
CA GLU A 95 26.63 -11.70 1.03
C GLU A 95 27.81 -11.41 0.09
N PHE A 96 27.65 -10.45 -0.83
CA PHE A 96 28.76 -10.03 -1.70
C PHE A 96 29.90 -9.40 -0.88
N ARG A 97 29.57 -8.54 0.10
CA ARG A 97 30.57 -7.92 1.01
C ARG A 97 31.23 -8.89 2.00
N ARG A 98 30.66 -10.07 2.24
CA ARG A 98 31.25 -11.11 3.10
C ARG A 98 32.21 -12.05 2.35
N ASN A 99 32.17 -12.04 1.02
CA ASN A 99 32.96 -12.93 0.16
C ASN A 99 34.09 -12.23 -0.60
N ASP A 100 34.30 -10.93 -0.37
CA ASP A 100 35.49 -10.13 -0.75
C ASP A 100 36.36 -9.85 0.49
#